data_AF-A0A1I1WRG6-F1
#
_entry.id   AF-A0A1I1WRG6-F1
#
_cell.length_a   1.000
_cell.length_b   1.000
_cell.length_c   1.000
_cell.angle_alpha   90.00
_cell.angle_beta   90.00
_cell.angle_gamma   90.00
#
_symmetry.space_group_name_H-M   'P 1'
#
loop_
_entity.id
_entity.type
_entity.pdbx_description
1 polymer ?
#
loop_
_entity_poly.entity_id
_entity_poly.type
_entity_poly.pdbx_seq_one_letter_code
_entity_poly.pdbx_strand_id
1 'polypeptide(L)'
;MKKTRAYLLRGLAITASLLVVAVGIALANADIELTESGSHKRLLVPIGVATAGIHTYAGTGDAVRIPGFLDGPIVRKHADGSWAATWFCEDKVHHLSGRSADLSIDCAGKRQMFQVSRVPTVPNSVFDTPADTLIISDIEGNARFLDAALKSLQVTDDQGNWRYGVNHLVIAGDAVDRGRDVFAVLWRLYTLSLQAQEAGGAVHLVLGNHEQYLLRGNTSRANRDHLYALNRMGGQPQAFGPDTLIGRWLRLQPVVIKSGRTVITHGGVSPVVADSGFTVNNMNSAMRRYWSGDMPTKAELDSVIGPAGVTQYRGYFQAGEDRYAQATPGQIGDVLAHFGANTIIVGHTLVDGVTALHGGKVWAVDVNSNTARPEALLIRNGEPVVVSTGVARQLEEDSKRRLTRPLSLFDPADLAMLKGLFTSNYALSQIPQPY
;
A
#
# COMPACT_ATOMS: atom_id res chain seq x y z
N MET A 1 15.83 27.15 48.28
CA MET A 1 15.64 26.90 46.83
C MET A 1 16.80 26.17 46.14
N LYS A 2 18.09 26.52 46.35
CA LYS A 2 19.22 25.81 45.69
C LYS A 2 19.38 24.32 46.08
N LYS A 3 19.21 23.96 47.35
CA LYS A 3 19.33 22.57 47.83
C LYS A 3 18.22 21.66 47.26
N THR A 4 16.97 22.13 47.25
CA THR A 4 15.81 21.38 46.71
C THR A 4 15.97 21.07 45.22
N ARG A 5 16.50 22.01 44.43
CA ARG A 5 16.79 21.82 43.01
C ARG A 5 17.91 20.79 42.78
N ALA A 6 18.91 20.74 43.66
CA ALA A 6 19.99 19.75 43.61
C ALA A 6 19.50 18.33 44.00
N TYR A 7 18.59 18.19 44.96
CA TYR A 7 17.97 16.91 45.30
C TYR A 7 17.05 16.40 44.17
N LEU A 8 16.28 17.29 43.54
CA LEU A 8 15.49 16.95 42.34
C LEU A 8 16.38 16.49 41.18
N LEU A 9 17.45 17.23 40.87
CA LEU A 9 18.42 16.84 39.81
C LEU A 9 19.11 15.51 40.11
N ARG A 10 19.51 15.26 41.37
CA ARG A 10 20.09 13.97 41.79
C ARG A 10 19.08 12.84 41.72
N GLY A 11 17.84 13.07 42.14
CA GLY A 11 16.74 12.10 42.02
C GLY A 11 16.50 11.72 40.56
N LEU A 12 16.36 12.71 39.67
CA LEU A 12 16.25 12.51 38.22
C LEU A 12 17.43 11.73 37.63
N ALA A 13 18.67 12.03 38.04
CA ALA A 13 19.86 11.33 37.57
C ALA A 13 19.92 9.86 38.04
N ILE A 14 19.49 9.58 39.27
CA ILE A 14 19.38 8.21 39.80
C ILE A 14 18.30 7.44 39.05
N THR A 15 17.12 8.03 38.87
CA THR A 15 16.02 7.39 38.13
C THR A 15 16.41 7.12 36.68
N ALA A 16 17.08 8.07 36.01
CA ALA A 16 17.58 7.88 34.65
C ALA A 16 18.64 6.75 34.58
N SER A 17 19.57 6.71 35.53
CA SER A 17 20.57 5.64 35.61
C SER A 17 19.93 4.26 35.81
N LEU A 18 18.95 4.15 36.71
CA LEU A 18 18.21 2.92 36.95
C LEU A 18 17.43 2.47 35.70
N LEU A 19 16.83 3.42 34.97
CA LEU A 19 16.15 3.12 33.72
C LEU A 19 17.12 2.61 32.65
N VAL A 20 18.31 3.22 32.52
CA VAL A 20 19.35 2.75 31.59
C VAL A 20 19.81 1.34 31.92
N VAL A 21 20.04 1.03 33.21
CA VAL A 21 20.42 -0.32 33.65
C VAL A 21 19.30 -1.31 33.36
N ALA A 22 18.05 -0.97 33.67
CA ALA A 22 16.90 -1.83 33.41
C ALA A 22 16.72 -2.11 31.91
N VAL A 23 16.86 -1.09 31.06
CA VAL A 23 16.83 -1.23 29.59
C VAL A 23 18.00 -2.09 29.10
N GLY A 24 19.20 -1.88 29.64
CA GLY A 24 20.38 -2.68 29.30
C GLY A 24 20.20 -4.16 29.63
N ILE A 25 19.66 -4.48 30.81
CA ILE A 25 19.34 -5.86 31.20
C ILE A 25 18.25 -6.44 30.29
N ALA A 26 17.20 -5.67 30.00
CA ALA A 26 16.11 -6.13 29.12
C ALA A 26 16.62 -6.45 27.71
N LEU A 27 17.48 -5.59 27.15
CA LEU A 27 18.09 -5.81 25.84
C LEU A 27 19.09 -6.99 25.85
N ALA A 28 19.87 -7.17 26.91
CA ALA A 28 20.78 -8.30 27.03
C ALA A 28 20.07 -9.67 27.07
N ASN A 29 18.76 -9.69 27.36
CA ASN A 29 17.92 -10.88 27.35
C ASN A 29 16.87 -10.83 26.23
N ALA A 30 17.00 -9.92 25.27
CA ALA A 30 16.08 -9.80 24.15
C ALA A 30 16.46 -10.77 23.03
N ASP A 31 15.46 -11.20 22.28
CA ASP A 31 15.62 -11.96 21.05
C ASP A 31 15.26 -11.09 19.83
N ILE A 32 15.75 -11.48 18.66
CA ILE A 32 15.33 -10.95 17.38
C ILE A 32 14.56 -12.03 16.64
N GLU A 33 13.35 -11.69 16.19
CA GLU A 33 12.58 -12.50 15.26
C GLU A 33 12.96 -12.16 13.82
N LEU A 34 13.17 -13.20 13.01
CA LEU A 34 13.58 -13.13 11.62
C LEU A 34 12.43 -13.54 10.68
N THR A 35 12.45 -13.04 9.45
CA THR A 35 11.74 -13.67 8.32
C THR A 35 12.41 -15.00 7.96
N GLU A 36 11.73 -15.83 7.16
CA GLU A 36 12.34 -17.04 6.60
C GLU A 36 13.59 -16.74 5.77
N SER A 37 13.64 -15.55 5.17
CA SER A 37 14.79 -15.07 4.41
C SER A 37 15.89 -14.46 5.26
N GLY A 38 15.70 -14.28 6.58
CA GLY A 38 16.70 -13.74 7.52
C GLY A 38 16.61 -12.23 7.81
N SER A 39 15.57 -11.54 7.34
CA SER A 39 15.36 -10.11 7.64
C SER A 39 14.85 -9.91 9.06
N HIS A 40 15.29 -8.87 9.76
CA HIS A 40 14.83 -8.55 11.11
C HIS A 40 13.36 -8.10 11.11
N LYS A 41 12.48 -8.85 11.77
CA LYS A 41 11.03 -8.61 11.83
C LYS A 41 10.59 -7.87 13.09
N ARG A 42 11.01 -8.36 14.27
CA ARG A 42 10.68 -7.80 15.59
C ARG A 42 11.84 -7.96 16.56
N LEU A 43 12.02 -6.97 17.43
CA LEU A 43 12.79 -7.10 18.66
C LEU A 43 11.84 -7.60 19.77
N LEU A 44 12.17 -8.74 20.36
CA LEU A 44 11.39 -9.40 21.39
C LEU A 44 12.02 -9.09 22.75
N VAL A 45 11.43 -8.16 23.50
CA VAL A 45 11.96 -7.71 24.80
C VAL A 45 11.19 -8.37 25.94
N PRO A 46 11.85 -9.07 26.87
CA PRO A 46 11.19 -9.61 28.06
C PRO A 46 10.77 -8.47 29.00
N ILE A 47 9.49 -8.46 29.39
CA ILE A 47 8.90 -7.52 30.35
C ILE A 47 8.17 -8.34 31.42
N GLY A 48 8.84 -8.58 32.55
CA GLY A 48 8.33 -9.47 33.60
C GLY A 48 8.21 -10.92 33.08
N VAL A 49 6.99 -11.46 33.09
CA VAL A 49 6.67 -12.81 32.57
C VAL A 49 6.21 -12.80 31.11
N ALA A 50 6.06 -11.62 30.51
CA ALA A 50 5.61 -11.45 29.13
C ALA A 50 6.77 -11.05 28.21
N THR A 51 6.54 -11.13 26.89
CA THR A 51 7.47 -10.65 25.87
C THR A 51 6.78 -9.62 24.99
N ALA A 52 7.33 -8.42 24.92
CA ALA A 52 6.85 -7.38 24.02
C ALA A 52 7.57 -7.50 22.67
N GLY A 53 6.81 -7.63 21.58
CA GLY A 53 7.35 -7.64 20.22
C GLY A 53 7.30 -6.26 19.60
N ILE A 54 8.46 -5.62 19.43
CA ILE A 54 8.59 -4.29 18.85
C ILE A 54 8.98 -4.45 17.38
N HIS A 55 8.17 -3.94 16.46
CA HIS A 55 8.53 -3.94 15.03
C HIS A 55 9.72 -3.02 14.77
N THR A 56 10.72 -3.53 14.05
CA THR A 56 11.98 -2.81 13.86
C THR A 56 11.92 -1.74 12.77
N TYR A 57 11.06 -1.92 11.75
CA TYR A 57 10.95 -1.06 10.54
C TYR A 57 12.30 -0.62 9.92
N ALA A 58 13.38 -1.36 10.22
CA ALA A 58 14.75 -0.93 9.96
C ALA A 58 15.26 -1.38 8.58
N GLY A 59 14.63 -2.39 7.97
CA GLY A 59 15.10 -3.00 6.72
C GLY A 59 16.49 -3.61 6.85
N THR A 60 16.83 -4.12 8.02
CA THR A 60 18.10 -4.81 8.31
C THR A 60 17.87 -6.32 8.40
N GLY A 61 18.96 -7.08 8.43
CA GLY A 61 18.94 -8.53 8.56
C GLY A 61 20.37 -9.06 8.59
N ASP A 62 20.50 -10.35 8.83
CA ASP A 62 21.78 -11.03 8.94
C ASP A 62 22.33 -11.38 7.55
N ALA A 63 22.27 -12.66 7.17
CA ALA A 63 22.62 -13.16 5.85
C ALA A 63 21.37 -13.30 4.99
N VAL A 64 20.69 -12.19 4.73
CA VAL A 64 19.42 -12.22 4.02
C VAL A 64 19.60 -12.72 2.60
N ARG A 65 18.86 -13.77 2.26
CA ARG A 65 18.81 -14.31 0.90
C ARG A 65 17.36 -14.62 0.56
N ILE A 66 16.89 -14.04 -0.54
CA ILE A 66 15.51 -14.19 -0.98
C ILE A 66 15.54 -14.80 -2.39
N PRO A 67 15.61 -16.14 -2.53
CA PRO A 67 15.82 -16.78 -3.82
C PRO A 67 14.76 -16.41 -4.85
N GLY A 68 15.21 -16.02 -6.05
CA GLY A 68 14.32 -15.61 -7.14
C GLY A 68 13.51 -14.33 -6.90
N PHE A 69 13.84 -13.55 -5.87
CA PHE A 69 13.18 -12.28 -5.60
C PHE A 69 13.81 -11.15 -6.41
N LEU A 70 12.95 -10.44 -7.14
CA LEU A 70 13.28 -9.21 -7.85
C LEU A 70 12.43 -8.08 -7.25
N ASP A 71 13.09 -7.06 -6.72
CA ASP A 71 12.45 -5.85 -6.23
C ASP A 71 12.91 -4.63 -7.04
N GLY A 72 11.98 -3.75 -7.37
CA GLY A 72 12.18 -2.73 -8.42
C GLY A 72 11.74 -3.21 -9.81
N PRO A 73 12.32 -2.67 -10.90
CA PRO A 73 13.31 -1.60 -10.90
C PRO A 73 12.72 -0.24 -10.52
N ILE A 74 13.52 0.56 -9.81
CA ILE A 74 13.31 2.00 -9.64
C ILE A 74 13.94 2.67 -10.85
N VAL A 75 13.11 3.27 -11.70
CA VAL A 75 13.56 3.88 -12.96
C VAL A 75 13.37 5.39 -12.90
N ARG A 76 14.43 6.14 -13.21
CA ARG A 76 14.43 7.61 -13.36
C ARG A 76 14.69 7.97 -14.81
N LYS A 77 13.93 8.93 -15.34
CA LYS A 77 14.16 9.49 -16.66
C LYS A 77 14.88 10.82 -16.58
N HIS A 78 15.82 11.02 -17.49
CA HIS A 78 16.51 12.28 -17.70
C HIS A 78 15.89 13.05 -18.88
N ALA A 79 16.11 14.36 -18.90
CA ALA A 79 15.54 15.24 -19.92
C ALA A 79 16.05 14.94 -21.35
N ASP A 80 17.23 14.31 -21.46
CA ASP A 80 17.85 13.91 -22.73
C ASP A 80 17.32 12.57 -23.29
N GLY A 81 16.29 12.01 -22.66
CA GLY A 81 15.67 10.74 -23.02
C GLY A 81 16.38 9.50 -22.49
N SER A 82 17.52 9.65 -21.79
CA SER A 82 18.15 8.54 -21.09
C SER A 82 17.44 8.20 -19.79
N TRP A 83 17.71 7.01 -19.26
CA TRP A 83 17.18 6.54 -17.99
C TRP A 83 18.26 5.85 -17.16
N ALA A 84 18.07 5.86 -15.85
CA ALA A 84 18.83 5.09 -14.87
C ALA A 84 17.87 4.20 -14.07
N ALA A 85 18.25 2.94 -13.90
CA ALA A 85 17.47 1.92 -13.23
C ALA A 85 18.29 1.29 -12.10
N THR A 86 17.63 1.08 -10.95
CA THR A 86 18.18 0.36 -9.79
C THR A 86 17.21 -0.74 -9.39
N TRP A 87 17.69 -1.97 -9.16
CA TRP A 87 16.86 -3.07 -8.67
C TRP A 87 17.63 -3.94 -7.69
N PHE A 88 16.91 -4.68 -6.85
CA PHE A 88 17.47 -5.70 -5.97
C PHE A 88 17.14 -7.08 -6.55
N CYS A 89 18.15 -7.93 -6.68
CA CYS A 89 17.99 -9.32 -7.12
C CYS A 89 18.67 -10.25 -6.11
N GLU A 90 17.87 -11.11 -5.49
CA GLU A 90 18.22 -12.12 -4.48
C GLU A 90 18.93 -11.61 -3.21
N ASP A 91 20.12 -11.03 -3.36
CA ASP A 91 21.02 -10.57 -2.30
C ASP A 91 21.72 -9.24 -2.63
N LYS A 92 21.61 -8.74 -3.87
CA LYS A 92 22.42 -7.64 -4.39
C LYS A 92 21.60 -6.57 -5.08
N VAL A 93 22.11 -5.34 -5.00
CA VAL A 93 21.62 -4.22 -5.78
C VAL A 93 22.38 -4.14 -7.10
N HIS A 94 21.62 -3.92 -8.17
CA HIS A 94 22.13 -3.75 -9.52
C HIS A 94 21.72 -2.38 -10.04
N HIS A 95 22.53 -1.87 -10.96
CA HIS A 95 22.30 -0.60 -11.63
C HIS A 95 22.52 -0.75 -13.13
N LEU A 96 21.67 -0.11 -13.92
CA LEU A 96 21.85 0.02 -15.36
C LEU A 96 21.38 1.40 -15.80
N SER A 97 22.08 1.99 -16.76
CA SER A 97 21.61 3.19 -17.45
C SER A 97 21.52 2.91 -18.94
N GLY A 98 20.58 3.56 -19.61
CA GLY A 98 20.33 3.30 -21.02
C GLY A 98 19.48 4.37 -21.68
N ARG A 99 19.22 4.15 -22.97
CA ARG A 99 18.35 4.97 -23.82
C ARG A 99 17.34 4.13 -24.60
N SER A 100 17.35 2.81 -24.39
CA SER A 100 16.43 1.89 -25.06
C SER A 100 14.99 2.10 -24.60
N ALA A 101 14.05 1.68 -25.45
CA ALA A 101 12.63 1.75 -25.15
C ALA A 101 12.25 0.91 -23.91
N ASP A 102 12.91 -0.24 -23.77
CA ASP A 102 12.68 -1.23 -22.74
C ASP A 102 13.94 -1.51 -21.93
N LEU A 103 13.75 -1.96 -20.70
CA LEU A 103 14.76 -2.48 -19.79
C LEU A 103 14.54 -3.99 -19.63
N SER A 104 15.54 -4.80 -19.95
CA SER A 104 15.51 -6.24 -19.68
C SER A 104 16.35 -6.55 -18.44
N ILE A 105 15.74 -7.22 -17.47
CA ILE A 105 16.40 -7.69 -16.26
C ILE A 105 16.36 -9.22 -16.26
N ASP A 106 17.51 -9.84 -16.03
CA ASP A 106 17.62 -11.25 -15.71
C ASP A 106 17.94 -11.38 -14.22
N CYS A 107 17.02 -11.98 -13.47
CA CYS A 107 17.21 -12.25 -12.04
C CYS A 107 16.97 -13.74 -11.78
N ALA A 108 17.99 -14.45 -11.29
CA ALA A 108 17.95 -15.88 -11.04
C ALA A 108 17.46 -16.72 -12.26
N GLY A 109 17.86 -16.33 -13.48
CA GLY A 109 17.48 -17.02 -14.72
C GLY A 109 16.06 -16.70 -15.20
N LYS A 110 15.34 -15.81 -14.53
CA LYS A 110 14.03 -15.30 -14.97
C LYS A 110 14.22 -13.93 -15.61
N ARG A 111 14.04 -13.88 -16.92
CA ARG A 111 14.07 -12.63 -17.69
C ARG A 111 12.72 -11.93 -17.64
N GLN A 112 12.74 -10.66 -17.26
CA GLN A 112 11.58 -9.75 -17.28
C GLN A 112 11.91 -8.53 -18.13
N MET A 113 10.88 -7.97 -18.78
CA MET A 113 10.97 -6.76 -19.59
C MET A 113 10.09 -5.66 -19.01
N PHE A 114 10.64 -4.46 -18.92
CA PHE A 114 9.98 -3.28 -18.37
C PHE A 114 9.93 -2.17 -19.44
N GLN A 115 8.73 -1.68 -19.74
CA GLN A 115 8.51 -0.58 -20.68
C GLN A 115 8.89 0.75 -20.01
N VAL A 116 10.15 1.15 -20.16
CA VAL A 116 10.70 2.31 -19.43
C VAL A 116 10.57 3.61 -20.21
N SER A 117 10.47 3.60 -21.54
CA SER A 117 10.39 4.82 -22.37
C SER A 117 9.01 5.47 -22.42
N ARG A 118 7.95 4.73 -22.12
CA ARG A 118 6.56 5.23 -22.15
C ARG A 118 6.02 5.44 -20.75
N VAL A 119 5.02 6.31 -20.62
CA VAL A 119 4.27 6.54 -19.38
C VAL A 119 2.79 6.43 -19.71
N PRO A 120 2.02 5.56 -19.05
CA PRO A 120 0.59 5.43 -19.31
C PRO A 120 -0.13 6.73 -18.93
N THR A 121 -1.09 7.11 -19.76
CA THR A 121 -1.99 8.22 -19.42
C THR A 121 -2.97 7.74 -18.35
N VAL A 122 -3.15 8.53 -17.29
CA VAL A 122 -4.18 8.22 -16.28
C VAL A 122 -5.55 8.47 -16.90
N PRO A 123 -6.48 7.48 -16.88
CA PRO A 123 -7.83 7.67 -17.37
C PRO A 123 -8.57 8.81 -16.66
N ASN A 124 -9.58 9.36 -17.31
CA ASN A 124 -10.46 10.35 -16.69
C ASN A 124 -11.14 9.76 -15.45
N SER A 125 -11.25 10.54 -14.37
CA SER A 125 -11.90 10.10 -13.13
C SER A 125 -13.43 10.13 -13.18
N VAL A 126 -14.02 10.75 -14.20
CA VAL A 126 -15.46 10.73 -14.47
C VAL A 126 -15.64 10.32 -15.92
N PHE A 127 -16.39 9.25 -16.14
CA PHE A 127 -16.56 8.64 -17.46
C PHE A 127 -17.88 7.87 -17.54
N ASP A 128 -18.34 7.58 -18.74
CA ASP A 128 -19.52 6.74 -18.98
C ASP A 128 -19.22 5.27 -18.68
N THR A 129 -20.23 4.53 -18.24
CA THR A 129 -20.07 3.12 -17.88
C THR A 129 -19.73 2.26 -19.10
N PRO A 130 -18.55 1.59 -19.14
CA PRO A 130 -18.22 0.63 -20.19
C PRO A 130 -19.14 -0.59 -20.16
N ALA A 131 -19.12 -1.40 -21.22
CA ALA A 131 -19.88 -2.64 -21.28
C ALA A 131 -19.56 -3.55 -20.08
N ASP A 132 -18.27 -3.83 -19.84
CA ASP A 132 -17.82 -4.57 -18.68
C ASP A 132 -16.74 -3.78 -17.91
N THR A 133 -16.89 -3.69 -16.58
CA THR A 133 -15.87 -3.17 -15.67
C THR A 133 -15.62 -4.17 -14.55
N LEU A 134 -14.43 -4.78 -14.54
CA LEU A 134 -14.02 -5.70 -13.48
C LEU A 134 -13.34 -4.93 -12.36
N ILE A 135 -13.72 -5.22 -11.11
CA ILE A 135 -13.27 -4.51 -9.92
C ILE A 135 -12.73 -5.52 -8.90
N ILE A 136 -11.49 -5.31 -8.50
CA ILE A 136 -10.82 -5.99 -7.38
C ILE A 136 -10.14 -4.93 -6.49
N SER A 137 -9.71 -5.31 -5.29
CA SER A 137 -9.10 -4.39 -4.34
C SER A 137 -8.09 -5.10 -3.43
N ASP A 138 -7.31 -4.29 -2.70
CA ASP A 138 -6.48 -4.73 -1.58
C ASP A 138 -5.56 -5.87 -2.01
N ILE A 139 -4.78 -5.63 -3.08
CA ILE A 139 -3.80 -6.59 -3.59
C ILE A 139 -2.64 -6.73 -2.60
N GLU A 140 -2.33 -5.65 -1.87
CA GLU A 140 -1.34 -5.61 -0.79
C GLU A 140 -0.02 -6.32 -1.15
N GLY A 141 0.58 -5.93 -2.29
CA GLY A 141 1.87 -6.47 -2.71
C GLY A 141 1.87 -7.97 -3.06
N ASN A 142 0.72 -8.56 -3.37
CA ASN A 142 0.58 -9.97 -3.75
C ASN A 142 0.49 -10.15 -5.28
N ALA A 143 1.66 -10.09 -5.94
CA ALA A 143 1.73 -10.23 -7.39
C ALA A 143 1.25 -11.60 -7.89
N ARG A 144 1.47 -12.66 -7.11
CA ARG A 144 1.01 -14.02 -7.44
C ARG A 144 -0.52 -14.08 -7.53
N PHE A 145 -1.23 -13.52 -6.54
CA PHE A 145 -2.68 -13.43 -6.56
C PHE A 145 -3.16 -12.61 -7.75
N LEU A 146 -2.58 -11.41 -7.96
CA LEU A 146 -2.96 -10.53 -9.05
C LEU A 146 -2.87 -11.24 -10.41
N ASP A 147 -1.71 -11.81 -10.73
CA ASP A 147 -1.48 -12.48 -12.02
C ASP A 147 -2.43 -13.66 -12.22
N ALA A 148 -2.64 -14.49 -11.18
CA ALA A 148 -3.54 -15.63 -11.27
C ALA A 148 -5.01 -15.21 -11.41
N ALA A 149 -5.46 -14.21 -10.65
CA ALA A 149 -6.83 -13.72 -10.70
C ALA A 149 -7.14 -13.05 -12.05
N LEU A 150 -6.25 -12.19 -12.56
CA LEU A 150 -6.43 -11.54 -13.86
C LEU A 150 -6.45 -12.54 -15.02
N LYS A 151 -5.62 -13.57 -14.96
CA LYS A 151 -5.64 -14.67 -15.93
C LYS A 151 -6.95 -15.46 -15.87
N SER A 152 -7.38 -15.85 -14.67
CA SER A 152 -8.63 -16.60 -14.46
C SER A 152 -9.86 -15.83 -14.97
N LEU A 153 -9.89 -14.52 -14.74
CA LEU A 153 -10.95 -13.60 -15.16
C LEU A 153 -10.81 -13.15 -16.63
N GLN A 154 -9.84 -13.68 -17.38
CA GLN A 154 -9.56 -13.37 -18.78
C GLN A 154 -9.24 -11.88 -19.05
N VAL A 155 -8.77 -11.17 -18.03
CA VAL A 155 -8.23 -9.81 -18.21
C VAL A 155 -6.89 -9.85 -18.93
N THR A 156 -6.12 -10.91 -18.67
CA THR A 156 -4.84 -11.15 -19.32
C THR A 156 -4.80 -12.49 -20.06
N ASP A 157 -3.92 -12.58 -21.07
CA ASP A 157 -3.56 -13.85 -21.70
C ASP A 157 -2.60 -14.70 -20.83
N ASP A 158 -2.13 -15.83 -21.36
CA ASP A 158 -1.20 -16.73 -20.68
C ASP A 158 0.19 -16.12 -20.45
N GLN A 159 0.54 -15.07 -21.20
CA GLN A 159 1.78 -14.32 -21.08
C GLN A 159 1.62 -13.10 -20.16
N GLY A 160 0.40 -12.86 -19.65
CA GLY A 160 0.07 -11.76 -18.77
C GLY A 160 -0.11 -10.41 -19.49
N ASN A 161 -0.34 -10.42 -20.80
CA ASN A 161 -0.69 -9.21 -21.57
C ASN A 161 -2.19 -8.96 -21.54
N TRP A 162 -2.58 -7.69 -21.66
CA TRP A 162 -3.97 -7.27 -21.74
C TRP A 162 -4.74 -8.03 -22.84
N ARG A 163 -5.84 -8.66 -22.44
CA ARG A 163 -6.79 -9.35 -23.32
C ARG A 163 -8.23 -8.85 -23.14
N TYR A 164 -8.46 -7.92 -22.22
CA TYR A 164 -9.80 -7.45 -21.86
C TYR A 164 -10.41 -6.44 -22.86
N GLY A 165 -9.83 -6.29 -24.06
CA GLY A 165 -10.36 -5.47 -25.13
C GLY A 165 -10.60 -4.02 -24.71
N VAL A 166 -11.79 -3.50 -24.99
CA VAL A 166 -12.24 -2.14 -24.65
C VAL A 166 -12.80 -2.02 -23.23
N ASN A 167 -12.81 -3.11 -22.46
CA ASN A 167 -13.38 -3.13 -21.12
C ASN A 167 -12.42 -2.53 -20.09
N HIS A 168 -12.92 -2.27 -18.88
CA HIS A 168 -12.12 -1.60 -17.85
C HIS A 168 -11.78 -2.54 -16.69
N LEU A 169 -10.55 -2.45 -16.18
CA LEU A 169 -10.13 -3.01 -14.91
C LEU A 169 -10.03 -1.89 -13.87
N VAL A 170 -10.53 -2.10 -12.67
CA VAL A 170 -10.37 -1.19 -11.53
C VAL A 170 -9.70 -1.91 -10.38
N ILE A 171 -8.64 -1.32 -9.84
CA ILE A 171 -8.07 -1.65 -8.53
C ILE A 171 -8.54 -0.61 -7.54
N ALA A 172 -9.42 -0.97 -6.61
CA ALA A 172 -10.06 -0.06 -5.66
C ALA A 172 -9.19 0.27 -4.43
N GLY A 173 -7.90 0.52 -4.64
CA GLY A 173 -6.93 0.86 -3.60
C GLY A 173 -6.13 -0.30 -3.02
N ASP A 174 -5.13 0.07 -2.24
CA ASP A 174 -4.25 -0.81 -1.47
C ASP A 174 -3.61 -1.92 -2.34
N ALA A 175 -3.01 -1.51 -3.45
CA ALA A 175 -2.18 -2.36 -4.28
C ALA A 175 -0.80 -2.64 -3.64
N VAL A 176 -0.37 -1.77 -2.73
CA VAL A 176 0.98 -1.78 -2.11
C VAL A 176 0.95 -2.18 -0.63
N ASP A 177 2.13 -2.24 -0.01
CA ASP A 177 2.36 -2.67 1.39
C ASP A 177 1.98 -4.12 1.70
N ARG A 178 2.25 -4.55 2.95
CA ARG A 178 2.06 -5.86 3.58
C ARG A 178 2.71 -7.06 2.89
N GLY A 179 2.39 -7.32 1.63
CA GLY A 179 3.04 -8.31 0.79
C GLY A 179 4.41 -7.84 0.31
N ARG A 180 5.20 -8.82 -0.14
CA ARG A 180 6.60 -8.63 -0.52
C ARG A 180 6.75 -8.03 -1.93
N ASP A 181 5.83 -8.33 -2.85
CA ASP A 181 6.02 -8.14 -4.29
C ASP A 181 5.42 -6.81 -4.79
N VAL A 182 5.60 -5.72 -4.02
CA VAL A 182 5.02 -4.39 -4.29
C VAL A 182 5.40 -3.87 -5.67
N PHE A 183 6.69 -3.92 -6.04
CA PHE A 183 7.13 -3.44 -7.35
C PHE A 183 6.59 -4.30 -8.49
N ALA A 184 6.46 -5.62 -8.31
CA ALA A 184 5.90 -6.49 -9.34
C ALA A 184 4.42 -6.16 -9.60
N VAL A 185 3.63 -5.91 -8.56
CA VAL A 185 2.24 -5.42 -8.69
C VAL A 185 2.20 -4.09 -9.46
N LEU A 186 3.00 -3.11 -9.05
CA LEU A 186 2.98 -1.78 -9.67
C LEU A 186 3.42 -1.79 -11.13
N TRP A 187 4.48 -2.54 -11.47
CA TRP A 187 4.93 -2.69 -12.86
C TRP A 187 3.94 -3.49 -13.73
N ARG A 188 3.25 -4.48 -13.15
CA ARG A 188 2.15 -5.18 -13.84
C ARG A 188 1.04 -4.20 -14.20
N LEU A 189 0.55 -3.43 -13.23
CA LEU A 189 -0.52 -2.46 -13.47
C LEU A 189 -0.08 -1.38 -14.45
N TYR A 190 1.14 -0.87 -14.33
CA TYR A 190 1.72 0.12 -15.26
C TYR A 190 1.74 -0.39 -16.71
N THR A 191 2.19 -1.63 -16.91
CA THR A 191 2.26 -2.26 -18.24
C THR A 191 0.86 -2.54 -18.79
N LEU A 192 -0.05 -3.04 -17.96
CA LEU A 192 -1.45 -3.26 -18.37
C LEU A 192 -2.15 -1.95 -18.70
N SER A 193 -1.86 -0.84 -18.01
CA SER A 193 -2.40 0.47 -18.38
C SER A 193 -1.98 0.89 -19.79
N LEU A 194 -0.72 0.64 -20.17
CA LEU A 194 -0.23 0.94 -21.54
C LEU A 194 -0.94 0.08 -22.59
N GLN A 195 -1.05 -1.22 -22.34
CA GLN A 195 -1.68 -2.16 -23.28
C GLN A 195 -3.21 -1.95 -23.38
N ALA A 196 -3.87 -1.67 -22.26
CA ALA A 196 -5.30 -1.36 -22.25
C ALA A 196 -5.61 -0.11 -23.07
N GLN A 197 -4.81 0.95 -22.90
CA GLN A 197 -4.95 2.18 -23.68
C GLN A 197 -4.83 1.93 -25.19
N GLU A 198 -3.91 1.06 -25.61
CA GLU A 198 -3.75 0.69 -27.03
C GLU A 198 -4.95 -0.08 -27.58
N ALA A 199 -5.57 -0.91 -26.74
CA ALA A 199 -6.75 -1.69 -27.09
C ALA A 199 -8.08 -0.90 -26.99
N GLY A 200 -8.02 0.37 -26.56
CA GLY A 200 -9.21 1.20 -26.31
C GLY A 200 -9.93 0.89 -24.99
N GLY A 201 -9.31 0.11 -24.10
CA GLY A 201 -9.77 -0.13 -22.72
C GLY A 201 -9.01 0.73 -21.71
N ALA A 202 -9.16 0.40 -20.42
CA ALA A 202 -8.48 1.15 -19.36
C ALA A 202 -8.20 0.32 -18.10
N VAL A 203 -7.11 0.65 -17.43
CA VAL A 203 -6.82 0.24 -16.05
C VAL A 203 -6.92 1.47 -15.15
N HIS A 204 -7.81 1.42 -14.17
CA HIS A 204 -8.00 2.47 -13.17
C HIS A 204 -7.41 2.00 -11.85
N LEU A 205 -6.31 2.61 -11.41
CA LEU A 205 -5.81 2.44 -10.05
C LEU A 205 -6.36 3.58 -9.20
N VAL A 206 -7.29 3.28 -8.31
CA VAL A 206 -7.75 4.22 -7.30
C VAL A 206 -6.78 4.14 -6.13
N LEU A 207 -6.29 5.27 -5.60
CA LEU A 207 -5.37 5.27 -4.47
C LEU A 207 -6.11 5.00 -3.17
N GLY A 208 -5.68 3.96 -2.45
CA GLY A 208 -6.10 3.66 -1.09
C GLY A 208 -5.28 4.41 -0.05
N ASN A 209 -5.39 4.00 1.21
CA ASN A 209 -4.58 4.60 2.26
C ASN A 209 -3.13 4.11 2.23
N HIS A 210 -2.88 2.88 1.80
CA HIS A 210 -1.52 2.33 1.74
C HIS A 210 -0.67 2.98 0.64
N GLU A 211 -1.22 3.33 -0.53
CA GLU A 211 -0.46 4.12 -1.51
C GLU A 211 -0.03 5.47 -0.92
N GLN A 212 -0.87 6.09 -0.11
CA GLN A 212 -0.52 7.36 0.52
C GLN A 212 0.52 7.19 1.64
N TYR A 213 0.46 6.11 2.42
CA TYR A 213 1.50 5.74 3.39
C TYR A 213 2.84 5.60 2.68
N LEU A 214 2.84 4.81 1.62
CA LEU A 214 4.01 4.55 0.80
C LEU A 214 4.61 5.86 0.25
N LEU A 215 3.79 6.70 -0.40
CA LEU A 215 4.23 7.97 -1.00
C LEU A 215 4.71 9.02 0.02
N ARG A 216 4.25 8.95 1.27
CA ARG A 216 4.71 9.79 2.38
C ARG A 216 5.91 9.21 3.14
N GLY A 217 6.42 8.05 2.72
CA GLY A 217 7.57 7.40 3.35
C GLY A 217 7.24 6.62 4.64
N ASN A 218 5.95 6.33 4.90
CA ASN A 218 5.54 5.48 6.00
C ASN A 218 5.83 4.00 5.65
N THR A 219 6.83 3.41 6.30
CA THR A 219 7.25 2.01 6.09
C THR A 219 6.63 1.05 7.11
N SER A 220 5.73 1.53 7.98
CA SER A 220 5.17 0.72 9.08
C SER A 220 4.36 -0.49 8.61
N ARG A 221 3.88 -0.45 7.36
CA ARG A 221 3.09 -1.51 6.74
C ARG A 221 3.86 -2.34 5.72
N ALA A 222 5.10 -1.97 5.41
CA ALA A 222 5.92 -2.67 4.43
C ALA A 222 6.33 -4.06 4.94
N ASN A 223 6.28 -5.06 4.05
CA ASN A 223 6.89 -6.38 4.27
C ASN A 223 8.37 -6.23 4.62
N ARG A 224 8.90 -7.10 5.48
CA ARG A 224 10.29 -6.97 5.99
C ARG A 224 11.35 -7.30 4.95
N ASP A 225 11.09 -8.25 4.06
CA ASP A 225 12.00 -8.60 2.98
C ASP A 225 11.99 -7.54 1.88
N HIS A 226 10.80 -7.01 1.53
CA HIS A 226 10.68 -5.83 0.66
C HIS A 226 11.41 -4.63 1.26
N LEU A 227 11.18 -4.30 2.54
CA LEU A 227 11.83 -3.16 3.20
C LEU A 227 13.36 -3.32 3.27
N TYR A 228 13.85 -4.55 3.44
CA TYR A 228 15.27 -4.86 3.40
C TYR A 228 15.90 -4.54 2.03
N ALA A 229 15.25 -4.98 0.94
CA ALA A 229 15.66 -4.71 -0.43
C ALA A 229 15.56 -3.21 -0.76
N LEU A 230 14.43 -2.60 -0.41
CA LEU A 230 14.12 -1.19 -0.61
C LEU A 230 15.17 -0.27 0.02
N ASN A 231 15.58 -0.53 1.27
CA ASN A 231 16.59 0.27 1.96
C ASN A 231 17.97 0.19 1.29
N ARG A 232 18.32 -0.94 0.66
CA ARG A 232 19.56 -1.08 -0.12
C ARG A 232 19.51 -0.31 -1.43
N MET A 233 18.32 -0.09 -1.98
CA MET A 233 18.09 0.73 -3.15
C MET A 233 17.91 2.23 -2.85
N GLY A 234 18.13 2.66 -1.61
CA GLY A 234 18.03 4.07 -1.18
C GLY A 234 16.78 4.41 -0.35
N GLY A 235 15.92 3.42 -0.06
CA GLY A 235 14.76 3.57 0.82
C GLY A 235 13.50 4.08 0.11
N GLN A 236 12.35 3.96 0.79
CA GLN A 236 11.02 4.23 0.24
C GLN A 236 10.86 5.62 -0.39
N PRO A 237 11.30 6.73 0.24
CA PRO A 237 11.14 8.06 -0.36
C PRO A 237 11.89 8.22 -1.69
N GLN A 238 13.06 7.56 -1.83
CA GLN A 238 13.84 7.58 -3.07
C GLN A 238 13.25 6.65 -4.13
N ALA A 239 12.74 5.49 -3.71
CA ALA A 239 12.18 4.49 -4.61
C ALA A 239 10.86 4.95 -5.27
N PHE A 240 10.07 5.71 -4.54
CA PHE A 240 8.77 6.24 -4.99
C PHE A 240 8.76 7.77 -5.04
N GLY A 241 9.90 8.38 -5.36
CA GLY A 241 10.04 9.82 -5.57
C GLY A 241 9.30 10.31 -6.83
N PRO A 242 8.96 11.62 -6.92
CA PRO A 242 8.27 12.19 -8.09
C PRO A 242 9.11 12.21 -9.38
N ASP A 243 10.41 11.95 -9.27
CA ASP A 243 11.39 11.79 -10.34
C ASP A 243 11.47 10.34 -10.89
N THR A 244 10.90 9.37 -10.17
CA THR A 244 10.82 7.98 -10.61
C THR A 244 9.57 7.74 -11.47
N LEU A 245 9.62 6.78 -12.40
CA LEU A 245 8.47 6.46 -13.26
C LEU A 245 7.23 6.06 -12.46
N ILE A 246 7.39 5.08 -11.56
CA ILE A 246 6.29 4.57 -10.72
C ILE A 246 5.84 5.63 -9.70
N GLY A 247 6.76 6.30 -9.02
CA GLY A 247 6.39 7.34 -8.05
C GLY A 247 5.68 8.53 -8.68
N ARG A 248 6.07 8.93 -9.90
CA ARG A 248 5.34 9.95 -10.68
C ARG A 248 3.96 9.44 -11.10
N TRP A 249 3.87 8.24 -11.65
CA TRP A 249 2.62 7.66 -12.12
C TRP A 249 1.59 7.48 -10.99
N LEU A 250 2.02 7.04 -9.81
CA LEU A 250 1.17 6.92 -8.62
C LEU A 250 0.58 8.27 -8.18
N ARG A 251 1.36 9.36 -8.19
CA ARG A 251 0.89 10.71 -7.81
C ARG A 251 -0.16 11.29 -8.75
N LEU A 252 -0.33 10.72 -9.94
CA LEU A 252 -1.34 11.15 -10.91
C LEU A 252 -2.67 10.39 -10.75
N GLN A 253 -2.67 9.26 -10.03
CA GLN A 253 -3.85 8.42 -9.87
C GLN A 253 -4.95 9.12 -9.05
N PRO A 254 -6.22 8.85 -9.35
CA PRO A 254 -7.35 9.36 -8.58
C PRO A 254 -7.50 8.67 -7.23
N VAL A 255 -8.10 9.35 -6.25
CA VAL A 255 -8.58 8.76 -4.97
C VAL A 255 -10.05 8.35 -5.04
N VAL A 256 -10.79 8.88 -6.00
CA VAL A 256 -12.19 8.51 -6.26
C VAL A 256 -12.47 8.61 -7.75
N ILE A 257 -13.23 7.66 -8.29
CA ILE A 257 -13.70 7.72 -9.68
C ILE A 257 -15.23 7.54 -9.74
N LYS A 258 -15.83 8.01 -10.83
CA LYS A 258 -17.24 7.82 -11.13
C LYS A 258 -17.42 7.28 -12.54
N SER A 259 -18.03 6.11 -12.64
CA SER A 259 -18.41 5.43 -13.88
C SER A 259 -19.94 5.48 -14.00
N GLY A 260 -20.46 6.37 -14.85
CA GLY A 260 -21.91 6.59 -14.99
C GLY A 260 -22.60 6.94 -13.66
N ARG A 261 -23.34 5.98 -13.09
CA ARG A 261 -24.04 6.11 -11.80
C ARG A 261 -23.35 5.37 -10.64
N THR A 262 -22.10 4.96 -10.81
CA THR A 262 -21.33 4.20 -9.83
C THR A 262 -20.12 5.02 -9.36
N VAL A 263 -19.99 5.22 -8.05
CA VAL A 263 -18.81 5.81 -7.42
C VAL A 263 -17.91 4.70 -6.91
N ILE A 264 -16.60 4.81 -7.13
CA ILE A 264 -15.61 3.84 -6.65
C ILE A 264 -14.54 4.61 -5.89
N THR A 265 -14.30 4.21 -4.65
CA THR A 265 -13.26 4.75 -3.76
C THR A 265 -12.77 3.64 -2.84
N HIS A 266 -11.64 3.83 -2.19
CA HIS A 266 -11.07 2.77 -1.35
C HIS A 266 -11.87 2.51 -0.06
N GLY A 267 -12.06 3.52 0.80
CA GLY A 267 -12.77 3.35 2.09
C GLY A 267 -14.29 3.51 1.96
N GLY A 268 -14.72 4.66 1.43
CA GLY A 268 -16.13 5.01 1.26
C GLY A 268 -16.37 6.49 1.43
N VAL A 269 -17.52 7.01 1.01
CA VAL A 269 -17.84 8.43 1.18
C VAL A 269 -18.70 8.66 2.42
N SER A 270 -18.14 9.34 3.41
CA SER A 270 -18.88 9.66 4.63
C SER A 270 -19.93 10.76 4.39
N PRO A 271 -20.96 10.85 5.26
CA PRO A 271 -21.94 11.94 5.19
C PRO A 271 -21.28 13.32 5.28
N VAL A 272 -20.28 13.47 6.15
CA VAL A 272 -19.50 14.71 6.29
C VAL A 272 -18.82 15.11 4.98
N VAL A 273 -18.28 14.14 4.23
CA VAL A 273 -17.67 14.41 2.92
C VAL A 273 -18.74 14.80 1.89
N ALA A 274 -19.90 14.15 1.87
CA ALA A 274 -20.98 14.55 0.97
C ALA A 274 -21.49 15.97 1.28
N ASP A 275 -21.70 16.29 2.56
CA ASP A 275 -22.19 17.60 3.03
C ASP A 275 -21.22 18.74 2.72
N SER A 276 -19.92 18.44 2.54
CA SER A 276 -18.92 19.43 2.14
C SER A 276 -19.10 19.97 0.72
N GLY A 277 -19.87 19.28 -0.12
CA GLY A 277 -20.10 19.66 -1.51
C GLY A 277 -18.95 19.33 -2.47
N PHE A 278 -17.88 18.68 -2.02
CA PHE A 278 -16.75 18.34 -2.89
C PHE A 278 -17.14 17.30 -3.95
N THR A 279 -16.81 17.61 -5.20
CA THR A 279 -16.97 16.67 -6.32
C THR A 279 -15.78 15.71 -6.42
N VAL A 280 -15.92 14.66 -7.23
CA VAL A 280 -14.83 13.76 -7.65
C VAL A 280 -13.60 14.53 -8.10
N ASN A 281 -13.80 15.57 -8.92
CA ASN A 281 -12.70 16.37 -9.45
C ASN A 281 -12.04 17.24 -8.39
N ASN A 282 -12.80 17.75 -7.40
CA ASN A 282 -12.22 18.50 -6.29
C ASN A 282 -11.27 17.63 -5.47
N MET A 283 -11.73 16.44 -5.05
CA MET A 283 -10.94 15.51 -4.23
C MET A 283 -9.69 15.01 -4.96
N ASN A 284 -9.81 14.60 -6.23
CA ASN A 284 -8.65 14.16 -7.02
C ASN A 284 -7.65 15.30 -7.27
N SER A 285 -8.14 16.51 -7.50
CA SER A 285 -7.27 17.67 -7.71
C SER A 285 -6.57 18.09 -6.42
N ALA A 286 -7.24 18.01 -5.27
CA ALA A 286 -6.61 18.25 -3.98
C ALA A 286 -5.40 17.33 -3.77
N MET A 287 -5.53 16.03 -4.05
CA MET A 287 -4.39 15.12 -3.91
C MET A 287 -3.27 15.39 -4.91
N ARG A 288 -3.58 15.70 -6.17
CA ARG A 288 -2.54 16.08 -7.14
C ARG A 288 -1.77 17.32 -6.72
N ARG A 289 -2.48 18.34 -6.20
CA ARG A 289 -1.87 19.57 -5.68
C ARG A 289 -1.02 19.29 -4.45
N TYR A 290 -1.51 18.47 -3.51
CA TYR A 290 -0.74 18.01 -2.35
C TYR A 290 0.59 17.36 -2.77
N TRP A 291 0.56 16.48 -3.77
CA TRP A 291 1.77 15.83 -4.28
C TRP A 291 2.73 16.75 -5.03
N SER A 292 2.23 17.84 -5.62
CA SER A 292 3.06 18.85 -6.29
C SER A 292 3.54 19.97 -5.38
N GLY A 293 3.18 19.95 -4.09
CA GLY A 293 3.53 20.98 -3.11
C GLY A 293 2.62 22.21 -3.08
N ASP A 294 1.53 22.20 -3.85
CA ASP A 294 0.47 23.20 -3.78
C ASP A 294 -0.54 22.76 -2.71
N MET A 295 -0.36 23.21 -1.48
CA MET A 295 -1.06 22.64 -0.33
C MET A 295 -2.58 22.88 -0.41
N PRO A 296 -3.41 21.82 -0.45
CA PRO A 296 -4.85 21.97 -0.42
C PRO A 296 -5.32 22.50 0.94
N THR A 297 -6.58 22.96 0.98
CA THR A 297 -7.20 23.35 2.24
C THR A 297 -7.32 22.15 3.19
N LYS A 298 -7.43 22.42 4.49
CA LYS A 298 -7.68 21.38 5.49
C LYS A 298 -8.95 20.58 5.17
N ALA A 299 -10.03 21.23 4.75
CA ALA A 299 -11.28 20.56 4.40
C ALA A 299 -11.10 19.60 3.20
N GLU A 300 -10.37 20.01 2.17
CA GLU A 300 -10.07 19.15 1.02
C GLU A 300 -9.21 17.94 1.44
N LEU A 301 -8.17 18.16 2.25
CA LEU A 301 -7.34 17.04 2.74
C LEU A 301 -8.14 16.10 3.65
N ASP A 302 -8.90 16.63 4.60
CA ASP A 302 -9.74 15.83 5.50
C ASP A 302 -10.78 15.02 4.73
N SER A 303 -11.29 15.55 3.61
CA SER A 303 -12.25 14.84 2.76
C SER A 303 -11.67 13.59 2.09
N VAL A 304 -10.35 13.52 1.94
CA VAL A 304 -9.67 12.40 1.28
C VAL A 304 -8.96 11.53 2.30
N ILE A 305 -8.01 12.11 3.01
CA ILE A 305 -7.00 11.43 3.82
C ILE A 305 -7.34 11.46 5.32
N GLY A 306 -8.33 12.28 5.70
CA GLY A 306 -8.84 12.39 7.05
C GLY A 306 -9.54 11.12 7.51
N PRO A 307 -9.86 11.00 8.80
CA PRO A 307 -10.47 9.79 9.34
C PRO A 307 -11.83 9.46 8.67
N ALA A 308 -12.64 10.49 8.38
CA ALA A 308 -13.90 10.35 7.65
C ALA A 308 -13.74 10.50 6.12
N GLY A 309 -12.50 10.57 5.64
CA GLY A 309 -12.17 10.79 4.25
C GLY A 309 -12.33 9.55 3.38
N VAL A 310 -12.36 9.75 2.07
CA VAL A 310 -12.75 8.72 1.09
C VAL A 310 -11.86 7.48 1.05
N THR A 311 -10.65 7.56 1.61
CA THR A 311 -9.70 6.44 1.67
C THR A 311 -9.63 5.75 3.04
N GLN A 312 -10.41 6.19 4.03
CA GLN A 312 -10.33 5.69 5.41
C GLN A 312 -11.70 5.30 5.99
N TYR A 313 -12.78 5.85 5.46
CA TYR A 313 -14.10 5.71 6.06
C TYR A 313 -14.59 4.27 6.06
N ARG A 314 -15.06 3.79 7.21
CA ARG A 314 -15.60 2.41 7.41
C ARG A 314 -17.05 2.38 7.87
N GLY A 315 -17.76 3.51 7.86
CA GLY A 315 -19.09 3.60 8.46
C GLY A 315 -20.20 2.85 7.71
N TYR A 316 -19.92 2.20 6.58
CA TYR A 316 -20.91 1.32 5.92
C TYR A 316 -21.07 -0.04 6.60
N PHE A 317 -20.14 -0.45 7.46
CA PHE A 317 -20.11 -1.81 8.03
C PHE A 317 -20.72 -1.85 9.44
N GLN A 318 -21.35 -2.98 9.81
CA GLN A 318 -21.98 -3.16 11.13
C GLN A 318 -20.98 -3.20 12.30
N ALA A 319 -19.69 -3.40 12.02
CA ALA A 319 -18.60 -3.53 12.99
C ALA A 319 -17.57 -2.41 12.82
N GLY A 320 -18.03 -1.15 12.81
CA GLY A 320 -17.09 -0.02 12.86
C GLY A 320 -16.30 -0.04 14.17
N GLU A 321 -15.00 0.25 14.10
CA GLU A 321 -14.25 0.75 15.26
C GLU A 321 -15.05 1.91 15.91
N ASP A 322 -14.90 2.14 17.22
CA ASP A 322 -15.58 3.19 18.02
C ASP A 322 -15.48 4.63 17.45
N ARG A 323 -14.78 4.81 16.33
CA ARG A 323 -14.56 6.05 15.59
C ARG A 323 -15.77 6.54 14.79
N TYR A 324 -16.66 5.65 14.31
CA TYR A 324 -17.86 6.08 13.54
C TYR A 324 -19.10 5.27 13.90
N ALA A 325 -20.24 5.95 14.00
CA ALA A 325 -21.53 5.30 13.94
C ALA A 325 -21.78 4.73 12.52
N GLN A 326 -22.46 3.59 12.45
CA GLN A 326 -22.87 3.03 11.17
C GLN A 326 -23.79 4.01 10.43
N ALA A 327 -23.52 4.24 9.15
CA ALA A 327 -24.31 5.11 8.30
C ALA A 327 -25.74 4.59 8.16
N THR A 328 -26.70 5.49 8.34
CA THR A 328 -28.13 5.17 8.16
C THR A 328 -28.50 5.09 6.67
N PRO A 329 -29.58 4.38 6.31
CA PRO A 329 -30.06 4.33 4.93
C PRO A 329 -30.35 5.71 4.31
N GLY A 330 -30.77 6.70 5.11
CA GLY A 330 -31.00 8.07 4.69
C GLY A 330 -29.69 8.76 4.30
N GLN A 331 -28.70 8.73 5.19
CA GLN A 331 -27.36 9.28 4.93
C GLN A 331 -26.69 8.67 3.69
N ILE A 332 -26.84 7.36 3.47
CA ILE A 332 -26.32 6.72 2.25
C ILE A 332 -27.07 7.24 1.01
N GLY A 333 -28.38 7.46 1.12
CA GLY A 333 -29.16 8.12 0.08
C GLY A 333 -28.66 9.52 -0.25
N ASP A 334 -28.36 10.33 0.76
CA ASP A 334 -27.85 11.70 0.59
C ASP A 334 -26.45 11.70 -0.08
N VAL A 335 -25.56 10.80 0.36
CA VAL A 335 -24.25 10.60 -0.26
C VAL A 335 -24.40 10.24 -1.74
N LEU A 336 -25.27 9.29 -2.07
CA LEU A 336 -25.52 8.89 -3.46
C LEU A 336 -26.12 10.03 -4.30
N ALA A 337 -27.05 10.79 -3.73
CA ALA A 337 -27.67 11.93 -4.39
C ALA A 337 -26.65 13.03 -4.72
N HIS A 338 -25.71 13.31 -3.81
CA HIS A 338 -24.64 14.28 -4.02
C HIS A 338 -23.81 13.99 -5.28
N PHE A 339 -23.48 12.71 -5.53
CA PHE A 339 -22.74 12.33 -6.74
C PHE A 339 -23.63 12.04 -7.95
N GLY A 340 -24.97 12.07 -7.81
CA GLY A 340 -25.88 11.58 -8.84
C GLY A 340 -25.60 10.11 -9.18
N ALA A 341 -25.39 9.29 -8.15
CA ALA A 341 -25.05 7.88 -8.23
C ALA A 341 -26.17 7.01 -7.63
N ASN A 342 -26.15 5.71 -7.94
CA ASN A 342 -27.01 4.71 -7.30
C ASN A 342 -26.21 3.72 -6.45
N THR A 343 -24.90 3.62 -6.71
CA THR A 343 -24.04 2.60 -6.12
C THR A 343 -22.68 3.19 -5.76
N ILE A 344 -22.16 2.78 -4.60
CA ILE A 344 -20.78 3.01 -4.17
C ILE A 344 -20.08 1.66 -4.05
N ILE A 345 -18.85 1.57 -4.54
CA ILE A 345 -18.02 0.37 -4.45
C ILE A 345 -16.77 0.70 -3.66
N VAL A 346 -16.46 -0.14 -2.67
CA VAL A 346 -15.39 0.08 -1.70
C VAL A 346 -14.54 -1.16 -1.45
N GLY A 347 -13.24 -0.95 -1.21
CA GLY A 347 -12.31 -1.95 -0.67
C GLY A 347 -12.17 -1.80 0.85
N HIS A 348 -10.93 -1.84 1.34
CA HIS A 348 -10.47 -1.39 2.67
C HIS A 348 -10.94 -2.20 3.90
N THR A 349 -12.20 -2.66 3.89
CA THR A 349 -12.84 -3.39 4.98
C THR A 349 -13.18 -4.79 4.53
N LEU A 350 -12.45 -5.74 5.11
CA LEU A 350 -12.57 -7.16 4.86
C LEU A 350 -14.00 -7.65 4.98
N VAL A 351 -14.41 -8.45 3.99
CA VAL A 351 -15.65 -9.22 3.95
C VAL A 351 -15.36 -10.66 3.55
N ASP A 352 -16.21 -11.61 3.96
CA ASP A 352 -16.05 -13.04 3.64
C ASP A 352 -16.26 -13.37 2.15
N GLY A 353 -16.69 -12.40 1.37
CA GLY A 353 -16.87 -12.47 -0.08
C GLY A 353 -17.45 -11.14 -0.56
N VAL A 354 -17.51 -10.94 -1.88
CA VAL A 354 -18.04 -9.69 -2.45
C VAL A 354 -19.49 -9.53 -1.99
N THR A 355 -19.78 -8.44 -1.29
CA THR A 355 -21.02 -8.31 -0.52
C THR A 355 -21.78 -7.03 -0.89
N ALA A 356 -23.06 -7.20 -1.24
CA ALA A 356 -24.02 -6.11 -1.33
C ALA A 356 -24.47 -5.69 0.07
N LEU A 357 -24.23 -4.44 0.43
CA LEU A 357 -24.65 -3.81 1.68
C LEU A 357 -25.77 -2.80 1.39
N HIS A 358 -26.54 -2.47 2.43
CA HIS A 358 -27.54 -1.38 2.38
C HIS A 358 -28.55 -1.50 1.22
N GLY A 359 -29.01 -2.72 0.96
CA GLY A 359 -29.94 -2.99 -0.14
C GLY A 359 -29.32 -2.84 -1.53
N GLY A 360 -28.01 -3.09 -1.68
CA GLY A 360 -27.30 -3.01 -2.97
C GLY A 360 -26.78 -1.61 -3.33
N LYS A 361 -26.96 -0.64 -2.44
CA LYS A 361 -26.43 0.73 -2.60
C LYS A 361 -24.91 0.82 -2.39
N VAL A 362 -24.35 -0.12 -1.63
CA VAL A 362 -22.91 -0.19 -1.37
C VAL A 362 -22.43 -1.61 -1.67
N TRP A 363 -21.30 -1.77 -2.35
CA TRP A 363 -20.64 -3.05 -2.56
C TRP A 363 -19.25 -3.04 -1.95
N ALA A 364 -19.00 -4.00 -1.07
CA ALA A 364 -17.68 -4.25 -0.49
C ALA A 364 -16.96 -5.33 -1.31
N VAL A 365 -15.75 -5.03 -1.78
CA VAL A 365 -14.95 -5.90 -2.66
C VAL A 365 -13.61 -6.32 -2.06
N ASP A 366 -13.31 -5.91 -0.83
CA ASP A 366 -12.12 -6.36 -0.11
C ASP A 366 -12.34 -7.77 0.46
N VAL A 367 -11.87 -8.76 -0.30
CA VAL A 367 -11.83 -10.18 0.08
C VAL A 367 -10.39 -10.62 0.37
N ASN A 368 -9.55 -9.74 0.91
CA ASN A 368 -8.15 -10.00 1.18
C ASN A 368 -7.93 -10.83 2.46
N SER A 369 -8.49 -12.05 2.50
CA SER A 369 -8.31 -13.03 3.57
C SER A 369 -8.15 -14.44 3.00
N ASN A 370 -7.42 -15.31 3.71
CA ASN A 370 -7.33 -16.73 3.38
C ASN A 370 -8.66 -17.48 3.55
N THR A 371 -9.60 -16.94 4.32
CA THR A 371 -10.92 -17.53 4.56
C THR A 371 -12.02 -16.96 3.68
N ALA A 372 -11.76 -15.84 3.00
CA ALA A 372 -12.75 -15.20 2.15
C ALA A 372 -12.96 -15.99 0.86
N ARG A 373 -14.17 -15.91 0.30
CA ARG A 373 -14.49 -16.51 -1.00
C ARG A 373 -13.69 -15.83 -2.11
N PRO A 374 -13.16 -16.60 -3.07
CA PRO A 374 -12.39 -16.07 -4.20
C PRO A 374 -13.35 -15.41 -5.21
N GLU A 375 -13.74 -14.17 -4.92
CA GLU A 375 -14.75 -13.41 -5.65
C GLU A 375 -14.22 -12.04 -6.09
N ALA A 376 -14.74 -11.55 -7.21
CA ALA A 376 -14.55 -10.20 -7.72
C ALA A 376 -15.91 -9.62 -8.13
N LEU A 377 -15.97 -8.29 -8.28
CA LEU A 377 -17.18 -7.62 -8.76
C LEU A 377 -17.04 -7.26 -10.23
N LEU A 378 -17.99 -7.66 -11.04
CA LEU A 378 -18.12 -7.26 -12.43
C LEU A 378 -19.33 -6.34 -12.56
N ILE A 379 -19.14 -5.11 -13.03
CA ILE A 379 -20.23 -4.27 -13.52
C ILE A 379 -20.43 -4.61 -14.99
N ARG A 380 -21.51 -5.32 -15.31
CA ARG A 380 -21.88 -5.74 -16.67
C ARG A 380 -23.11 -4.97 -17.11
N ASN A 381 -22.96 -4.14 -18.14
CA ASN A 381 -23.99 -3.25 -18.66
C ASN A 381 -24.65 -2.39 -17.56
N GLY A 382 -23.83 -1.89 -16.63
CA GLY A 382 -24.29 -1.08 -15.50
C GLY A 382 -24.76 -1.85 -14.27
N GLU A 383 -24.92 -3.17 -14.35
CA GLU A 383 -25.42 -3.99 -13.25
C GLU A 383 -24.30 -4.77 -12.54
N PRO A 384 -24.31 -4.85 -11.19
CA PRO A 384 -23.33 -5.59 -10.43
C PRO A 384 -23.56 -7.10 -10.50
N VAL A 385 -22.50 -7.85 -10.81
CA VAL A 385 -22.46 -9.31 -10.87
C VAL A 385 -21.25 -9.79 -10.08
N VAL A 386 -21.48 -10.65 -9.09
CA VAL A 386 -20.38 -11.32 -8.38
C VAL A 386 -19.87 -12.45 -9.28
N VAL A 387 -18.56 -12.46 -9.53
CA VAL A 387 -17.89 -13.50 -10.32
C VAL A 387 -16.82 -14.17 -9.47
N SER A 388 -16.61 -15.47 -9.66
CA SER A 388 -15.51 -16.15 -8.96
C SER A 388 -14.19 -15.86 -9.66
N THR A 389 -13.16 -15.53 -8.87
CA THR A 389 -11.79 -15.51 -9.36
C THR A 389 -11.21 -16.92 -9.45
N GLY A 390 -11.75 -17.90 -8.70
CA GLY A 390 -11.19 -19.24 -8.56
C GLY A 390 -9.79 -19.28 -7.92
N VAL A 391 -9.31 -18.15 -7.40
CA VAL A 391 -7.94 -17.95 -6.92
C VAL A 391 -7.99 -17.44 -5.48
N ALA A 392 -7.47 -18.24 -4.56
CA ALA A 392 -7.32 -17.84 -3.16
C ALA A 392 -6.23 -16.79 -3.00
N ARG A 393 -6.36 -15.93 -1.97
CA ARG A 393 -5.38 -14.88 -1.66
C ARG A 393 -4.00 -15.42 -1.28
N GLN A 394 -3.95 -16.55 -0.58
CA GLN A 394 -2.69 -17.19 -0.16
C GLN A 394 -1.75 -16.23 0.59
N LEU A 395 -2.33 -15.49 1.53
CA LEU A 395 -1.59 -14.61 2.42
C LEU A 395 -0.69 -15.44 3.33
N GLU A 396 0.52 -14.96 3.57
CA GLU A 396 1.41 -15.52 4.56
C GLU A 396 0.75 -15.43 5.93
N GLU A 397 0.36 -16.57 6.50
CA GLU A 397 0.02 -16.63 7.91
C GLU A 397 1.30 -16.44 8.72
N ASP A 398 1.22 -15.76 9.86
CA ASP A 398 2.32 -15.69 10.82
C ASP A 398 2.83 -17.11 11.06
N SER A 399 4.01 -17.43 10.51
CA SER A 399 4.48 -18.81 10.44
C SER A 399 4.36 -19.50 11.80
N LYS A 400 3.91 -20.76 11.82
CA LYS A 400 3.84 -21.55 13.06
C LYS A 400 5.22 -21.70 13.73
N ARG A 401 6.31 -21.49 12.98
CA ARG A 401 7.69 -21.54 13.46
C ARG A 401 8.34 -20.17 13.39
N ARG A 402 8.25 -19.40 14.48
CA ARG A 402 9.04 -18.18 14.63
C ARG A 402 10.53 -18.53 14.61
N LEU A 403 11.26 -17.93 13.68
CA LEU A 403 12.72 -17.97 13.67
C LEU A 403 13.20 -16.88 14.60
N THR A 404 13.78 -17.25 15.74
CA THR A 404 14.34 -16.30 16.70
C THR A 404 15.79 -16.63 17.01
N ARG A 405 16.56 -15.59 17.35
CA ARG A 405 17.90 -15.73 17.92
C ARG A 405 18.15 -14.65 18.99
N PRO A 406 19.10 -14.85 19.91
CA PRO A 406 19.48 -13.82 20.86
C PRO A 406 19.99 -12.54 20.20
N LEU A 407 19.65 -11.39 20.79
CA LEU A 407 20.28 -10.11 20.50
C LEU A 407 21.71 -10.09 21.07
N SER A 408 22.67 -9.66 20.26
CA SER A 408 24.05 -9.39 20.67
C SER A 408 24.33 -7.89 20.55
N LEU A 409 24.55 -7.22 21.68
CA LEU A 409 24.90 -5.79 21.70
C LEU A 409 26.29 -5.49 21.14
N PHE A 410 27.06 -6.52 20.78
CA PHE A 410 28.37 -6.40 20.15
C PHE A 410 28.36 -6.79 18.67
N ASP A 411 27.25 -7.33 18.18
CA ASP A 411 27.11 -7.69 16.77
C ASP A 411 26.79 -6.43 15.92
N PRO A 412 27.53 -6.18 14.82
CA PRO A 412 27.28 -5.02 13.97
C PRO A 412 25.89 -4.97 13.32
N ALA A 413 25.31 -6.11 12.94
CA ALA A 413 23.99 -6.17 12.32
C ALA A 413 22.90 -5.84 13.35
N ASP A 414 23.08 -6.28 14.59
CA ASP A 414 22.17 -5.95 15.71
C ASP A 414 22.23 -4.48 16.10
N LEU A 415 23.44 -3.91 16.16
CA LEU A 415 23.62 -2.48 16.39
C LEU A 415 22.98 -1.65 15.25
N ALA A 416 23.13 -2.10 14.01
CA ALA A 416 22.48 -1.47 12.86
C ALA A 416 20.95 -1.58 12.94
N MET A 417 20.41 -2.73 13.38
CA MET A 417 18.98 -2.93 13.61
C MET A 417 18.45 -1.99 14.71
N LEU A 418 19.10 -1.93 15.88
CA LEU A 418 18.68 -1.06 16.98
C LEU A 418 18.70 0.40 16.56
N LYS A 419 19.78 0.85 15.92
CA LYS A 419 19.85 2.22 15.36
C LYS A 419 18.73 2.46 14.36
N GLY A 420 18.53 1.54 13.42
CA GLY A 420 17.49 1.59 12.40
C GLY A 420 16.08 1.65 12.99
N LEU A 421 15.84 0.92 14.08
CA LEU A 421 14.59 0.94 14.84
C LEU A 421 14.31 2.33 15.40
N PHE A 422 15.28 2.96 16.06
CA PHE A 422 15.09 4.32 16.56
C PHE A 422 14.88 5.33 15.42
N THR A 423 15.69 5.28 14.36
CA THR A 423 15.59 6.24 13.26
C THR A 423 14.30 6.10 12.48
N SER A 424 13.82 4.87 12.24
CA SER A 424 12.58 4.61 11.52
C SER A 424 11.36 5.02 12.34
N ASN A 425 11.30 4.67 13.64
CA ASN A 425 10.22 5.11 14.52
C ASN A 425 10.20 6.64 14.68
N TYR A 426 11.38 7.27 14.77
CA TYR A 426 11.45 8.73 14.76
C TYR A 426 10.89 9.31 13.45
N ALA A 427 11.34 8.83 12.29
CA ALA A 427 10.83 9.27 11.00
C ALA A 427 9.31 9.09 10.87
N LEU A 428 8.78 7.94 11.31
CA LEU A 428 7.34 7.66 11.34
C LEU A 428 6.57 8.66 12.22
N SER A 429 7.12 9.04 13.37
CA SER A 429 6.50 10.03 14.26
C SER A 429 6.49 11.46 13.70
N GLN A 430 7.28 11.75 12.66
CA GLN A 430 7.28 13.04 11.98
C GLN A 430 6.27 13.11 10.83
N ILE A 431 5.65 12.00 10.44
CA ILE A 431 4.65 11.99 9.37
C ILE A 431 3.38 12.66 9.91
N PRO A 432 2.84 13.69 9.23
CA PRO A 432 1.64 14.38 9.69
C PRO A 432 0.45 13.41 9.88
N GLN A 433 -0.21 13.52 11.03
CA GLN A 433 -1.44 12.79 11.38
C GLN A 433 -2.57 13.09 10.36
N PRO A 434 -3.51 12.15 10.12
CA PRO A 434 -4.03 11.15 11.06
C PRO A 434 -3.50 9.73 10.79
N TYR A 435 -2.27 9.42 11.18
CA TYR A 435 -1.64 8.11 10.98
C TYR A 435 -0.86 7.61 12.19
#